data_AF-A0AAW7VWM0-F1
#
_entry.id   AF-A0AAW7VWM0-F1
#
_cell.length_a   1.000
_cell.length_b   1.000
_cell.length_c   1.000
_cell.angle_alpha   90.00
_cell.angle_beta   90.00
_cell.angle_gamma   90.00
#
_symmetry.space_group_name_H-M   'P 1'
#
loop_
_entity.id
_entity.type
_entity.pdbx_description
1 polymer ?
#
loop_
_entity_poly.entity_id
_entity_poly.type
_entity_poly.pdbx_seq_one_letter_code
_entity_poly.pdbx_strand_id
1 'polypeptide(L)'
;MTAAWSIRGGFRSGPDPGALRRPFFIAAVVVFALVILTEVGMSLVLGQTAVEPVSADEAGRLGVPLDVFLKTQRADADPPGTGIGFLAFLDGLLLFTVVMLGLSLIMDLRAYGRIQGIVTLVVTFLWVIAAFLTAMLALAKLFLMIGLFVATPFGTLAYLALWGSFPKGQAAAILGLLLLLKIVFAVLLILSQPKFFKITGLVLLLALSVLLQVILGVIHGFLPGPLVSIGDQFWALITVVVALVWAVVMLIASIPAIINALRVSGSVGD
;
A
#
# COMPACT_ATOMS: atom_id res chain seq x y z
N MET A 1 4.21 13.51 -38.95
CA MET A 1 4.87 12.19 -38.91
C MET A 1 6.35 12.42 -38.66
N THR A 2 7.00 11.52 -37.91
CA THR A 2 8.41 11.51 -37.45
C THR A 2 8.81 12.42 -36.28
N ALA A 3 8.28 12.12 -35.09
CA ALA A 3 8.96 12.37 -33.82
C ALA A 3 9.10 11.04 -33.06
N ALA A 4 10.02 10.21 -33.55
CA ALA A 4 10.42 8.98 -32.89
C ALA A 4 11.21 9.35 -31.62
N TRP A 5 10.56 9.15 -30.48
CA TRP A 5 11.12 9.26 -29.14
C TRP A 5 12.44 8.48 -29.00
N SER A 6 13.54 9.22 -28.95
CA SER A 6 14.87 8.70 -28.62
C SER A 6 15.01 8.48 -27.11
N ILE A 7 14.44 7.38 -26.60
CA ILE A 7 14.66 6.89 -25.22
C ILE A 7 15.90 5.98 -25.13
N ARG A 8 16.64 5.75 -26.23
CA ARG A 8 17.71 4.74 -26.29
C ARG A 8 19.12 5.23 -25.93
N GLY A 9 19.31 6.51 -25.58
CA GLY A 9 20.66 7.10 -25.44
C GLY A 9 21.38 6.90 -24.09
N GLY A 10 20.68 6.61 -22.99
CA GLY A 10 21.27 6.73 -21.64
C GLY A 10 21.57 5.45 -20.86
N PHE A 11 21.15 4.28 -21.35
CA PHE A 11 21.03 3.06 -20.52
C PHE A 11 21.96 1.90 -20.90
N ARG A 12 23.04 2.15 -21.65
CA ARG A 12 23.96 1.06 -22.03
C ARG A 12 24.93 0.62 -20.93
N SER A 13 25.04 1.37 -19.85
CA SER A 13 25.73 0.95 -18.63
C SER A 13 24.69 0.75 -17.53
N GLY A 14 24.31 -0.51 -17.32
CA GLY A 14 23.60 -0.89 -16.11
C GLY A 14 24.37 -0.44 -14.85
N PRO A 15 23.73 -0.46 -13.67
CA PRO A 15 24.44 -0.53 -12.40
C PRO A 15 25.70 -1.40 -12.48
N ASP A 16 26.89 -0.85 -12.20
CA ASP A 16 28.08 -1.69 -12.11
C ASP A 16 27.90 -2.61 -10.90
N PRO A 17 27.98 -3.94 -11.04
CA PRO A 17 27.76 -4.87 -9.93
C PRO A 17 28.73 -4.62 -8.76
N GLY A 18 29.93 -4.07 -9.05
CA GLY A 18 30.93 -3.67 -8.06
C GLY A 18 30.65 -2.35 -7.34
N ALA A 19 29.64 -1.58 -7.76
CA ALA A 19 29.25 -0.32 -7.12
C ALA A 19 28.09 -0.46 -6.13
N LEU A 20 27.42 -1.63 -6.10
CA LEU A 20 26.31 -1.86 -5.18
C LEU A 20 26.85 -2.07 -3.76
N ARG A 21 26.52 -1.15 -2.87
CA ARG A 21 26.83 -1.31 -1.45
C ARG A 21 25.77 -2.20 -0.79
N ARG A 22 25.92 -3.51 -0.99
CA ARG A 22 25.03 -4.59 -0.52
C ARG A 22 24.45 -4.41 0.90
N PRO A 23 25.23 -4.05 1.94
CA PRO A 23 24.66 -3.90 3.29
C PRO A 23 23.58 -2.81 3.36
N PHE A 24 23.76 -1.68 2.65
CA PHE A 24 22.74 -0.61 2.62
C PHE A 24 21.51 -1.04 1.82
N PHE A 25 21.68 -1.81 0.74
CA PHE A 25 20.56 -2.34 -0.03
C PHE A 25 19.69 -3.29 0.82
N ILE A 26 20.33 -4.24 1.51
CA ILE A 26 19.63 -5.20 2.37
C ILE A 26 18.92 -4.46 3.51
N ALA A 27 19.59 -3.49 4.13
CA ALA A 27 18.97 -2.66 5.16
C ALA A 27 17.76 -1.89 4.60
N ALA A 28 17.83 -1.34 3.39
CA ALA A 28 16.71 -0.66 2.75
C ALA A 28 15.51 -1.61 2.56
N VAL A 29 15.75 -2.82 2.02
CA VAL A 29 14.71 -3.84 1.84
C VAL A 29 14.08 -4.24 3.17
N VAL A 30 14.88 -4.45 4.22
CA VAL A 30 14.38 -4.81 5.56
C VAL A 30 13.55 -3.69 6.16
N VAL A 31 14.05 -2.45 6.13
CA VAL A 31 13.32 -1.27 6.64
C VAL A 31 11.98 -1.12 5.91
N PHE A 32 11.97 -1.29 4.60
CA PHE A 32 10.74 -1.15 3.83
C PHE A 32 9.78 -2.34 3.98
N ALA A 33 10.31 -3.55 4.22
CA ALA A 33 9.48 -4.66 4.64
C ALA A 33 8.82 -4.39 6.00
N LEU A 34 9.51 -3.73 6.94
CA LEU A 34 8.90 -3.29 8.21
C LEU A 34 7.80 -2.24 8.00
N VAL A 35 7.95 -1.33 7.03
CA VAL A 35 6.87 -0.40 6.62
C VAL A 35 5.63 -1.19 6.23
N ILE A 36 5.77 -2.13 5.29
CA ILE A 36 4.64 -2.94 4.82
C ILE A 36 4.09 -3.83 5.93
N LEU A 37 4.92 -4.44 6.76
CA LEU A 37 4.44 -5.23 7.90
C LEU A 37 3.71 -4.37 8.92
N THR A 38 4.07 -3.10 9.07
CA THR A 38 3.34 -2.17 9.93
C THR A 38 2.01 -1.82 9.27
N GLU A 39 1.98 -1.47 7.98
CA GLU A 39 0.74 -1.15 7.25
C GLU A 39 -0.20 -2.36 7.17
N VAL A 40 0.31 -3.54 6.81
CA VAL A 40 -0.44 -4.81 6.73
C VAL A 40 -0.74 -5.39 8.09
N GLY A 41 0.15 -5.31 9.07
CA GLY A 41 -0.12 -5.73 10.44
C GLY A 41 -1.32 -4.99 11.01
N MET A 42 -1.53 -3.75 10.57
CA MET A 42 -2.76 -3.02 10.82
C MET A 42 -3.89 -3.56 9.92
N SER A 43 -3.71 -3.71 8.60
CA SER A 43 -4.76 -4.18 7.66
C SER A 43 -5.29 -5.59 7.88
N LEU A 44 -4.41 -6.54 8.21
CA LEU A 44 -4.69 -7.97 8.35
C LEU A 44 -5.43 -8.24 9.66
N VAL A 45 -5.22 -7.38 10.65
CA VAL A 45 -6.05 -7.26 11.84
C VAL A 45 -7.39 -6.59 11.47
N LEU A 46 -7.36 -5.52 10.65
CA LEU A 46 -8.55 -4.79 10.15
C LEU A 46 -9.42 -5.54 9.11
N GLY A 47 -9.08 -6.80 8.79
CA GLY A 47 -10.02 -7.76 8.19
C GLY A 47 -11.17 -8.14 9.14
N GLN A 48 -11.06 -7.74 10.41
CA GLN A 48 -12.16 -7.64 11.36
C GLN A 48 -12.53 -6.17 11.51
N THR A 49 -13.83 -5.92 11.58
CA THR A 49 -14.41 -4.59 11.67
C THR A 49 -13.78 -3.84 12.86
N ALA A 50 -13.09 -2.72 12.58
CA ALA A 50 -12.82 -1.69 13.58
C ALA A 50 -14.16 -1.14 14.09
N VAL A 51 -14.78 -1.90 14.98
CA VAL A 51 -15.79 -1.46 15.90
C VAL A 51 -14.98 -1.24 17.17
N GLU A 52 -14.63 0.01 17.44
CA GLU A 52 -14.17 0.32 18.79
C GLU A 52 -15.26 -0.21 19.75
N PRO A 53 -14.88 -0.99 20.76
CA PRO A 53 -15.86 -1.48 21.71
C PRO A 53 -16.58 -0.27 22.32
N VAL A 54 -17.90 -0.23 22.16
CA VAL A 54 -18.81 0.76 22.76
C VAL A 54 -18.34 1.06 24.18
N SER A 55 -18.26 2.30 24.65
CA SER A 55 -17.79 2.54 26.02
C SER A 55 -18.75 1.87 27.03
N ALA A 56 -18.25 1.41 28.19
CA ALA A 56 -19.11 0.78 29.20
C ALA A 56 -20.26 1.71 29.66
N ASP A 57 -20.02 3.02 29.63
CA ASP A 57 -21.01 4.07 29.92
C ASP A 57 -22.05 4.22 28.80
N GLU A 58 -21.64 4.18 27.52
CA GLU A 58 -22.59 4.16 26.39
C GLU A 58 -23.43 2.87 26.37
N ALA A 59 -22.81 1.72 26.62
CA ALA A 59 -23.49 0.42 26.66
C ALA A 59 -24.53 0.39 27.79
N GLY A 60 -24.20 0.96 28.95
CA GLY A 60 -25.12 1.13 30.07
C GLY A 60 -26.30 2.05 29.74
N ARG A 61 -26.06 3.15 29.01
CA ARG A 61 -27.13 4.07 28.54
C ARG A 61 -28.08 3.41 27.54
N LEU A 62 -27.61 2.42 26.79
CA LEU A 62 -28.39 1.64 25.82
C LEU A 62 -29.07 0.40 26.44
N GLY A 63 -28.93 0.18 27.76
CA GLY A 63 -29.54 -0.94 28.46
C GLY A 63 -28.90 -2.30 28.18
N VAL A 64 -27.66 -2.31 27.67
CA VAL A 64 -26.91 -3.56 27.42
C VAL A 64 -26.37 -4.08 28.76
N PRO A 65 -26.66 -5.32 29.15
CA PRO A 65 -26.12 -5.91 30.36
C PRO A 65 -24.58 -5.92 30.35
N LEU A 66 -23.97 -5.45 31.44
CA LEU A 66 -22.51 -5.26 31.54
C LEU A 66 -21.73 -6.58 31.37
N ASP A 67 -22.34 -7.70 31.75
CA ASP A 67 -21.78 -9.04 31.62
C ASP A 67 -21.78 -9.56 30.17
N VAL A 68 -22.74 -9.13 29.35
CA VAL A 68 -22.76 -9.38 27.90
C VAL A 68 -21.74 -8.48 27.22
N PHE A 69 -21.74 -7.20 27.58
CA PHE A 69 -20.80 -6.20 27.07
C PHE A 69 -19.34 -6.63 27.28
N LEU A 70 -18.95 -6.98 28.50
CA LEU A 70 -17.59 -7.44 28.83
C LEU A 70 -17.19 -8.75 28.16
N LYS A 71 -18.15 -9.62 27.79
CA LYS A 71 -17.89 -10.84 27.02
C LYS A 71 -17.68 -10.57 25.53
N THR A 72 -18.28 -9.50 25.00
CA THR A 72 -18.07 -9.03 23.62
C THR A 72 -16.82 -8.17 23.50
N GLN A 73 -16.40 -7.52 24.59
CA GLN A 73 -15.25 -6.61 24.69
C GLN A 73 -13.90 -7.32 24.84
N ARG A 74 -13.69 -8.48 24.20
CA ARG A 74 -12.33 -9.04 24.15
C ARG A 74 -11.45 -8.02 23.43
N ALA A 75 -10.62 -7.37 24.23
CA ALA A 75 -9.63 -6.41 23.83
C ALA A 75 -8.77 -7.02 22.73
N ASP A 76 -8.77 -6.39 21.58
CA ASP A 76 -7.53 -6.18 20.86
C ASP A 76 -7.59 -4.77 20.28
N ALA A 77 -6.48 -4.07 20.44
CA ALA A 77 -6.30 -2.69 20.07
C ALA A 77 -6.43 -2.58 18.55
N ASP A 78 -7.67 -2.38 18.07
CA ASP A 78 -7.92 -2.20 16.66
C ASP A 78 -7.20 -0.93 16.20
N PRO A 79 -6.28 -1.05 15.25
CA PRO A 79 -5.48 0.08 14.86
C PRO A 79 -6.31 1.15 14.13
N PRO A 80 -6.00 2.44 14.34
CA PRO A 80 -6.83 3.54 13.86
C PRO A 80 -6.80 3.67 12.33
N GLY A 81 -7.97 3.57 11.72
CA GLY A 81 -8.20 3.92 10.32
C GLY A 81 -7.80 2.83 9.32
N THR A 82 -8.71 2.55 8.40
CA THR A 82 -8.46 1.66 7.26
C THR A 82 -7.53 2.25 6.21
N GLY A 83 -7.42 3.59 6.13
CA GLY A 83 -6.60 4.27 5.15
C GLY A 83 -5.11 3.93 5.26
N ILE A 84 -4.60 3.76 6.48
CA ILE A 84 -3.20 3.39 6.72
C ILE A 84 -2.93 2.02 6.09
N GLY A 85 -3.84 1.09 6.31
CA GLY A 85 -3.71 -0.26 5.79
C GLY A 85 -3.70 -0.36 4.26
N PHE A 86 -4.37 0.57 3.59
CA PHE A 86 -4.47 0.59 2.13
C PHE A 86 -3.17 1.11 1.46
N LEU A 87 -2.31 1.83 2.19
CA LEU A 87 -0.99 2.23 1.70
C LEU A 87 -0.13 1.01 1.34
N ALA A 88 -0.34 -0.13 2.02
CA ALA A 88 0.36 -1.38 1.76
C ALA A 88 0.22 -1.88 0.32
N PHE A 89 -0.86 -1.53 -0.38
CA PHE A 89 -1.02 -1.91 -1.79
C PHE A 89 -0.01 -1.21 -2.69
N LEU A 90 0.26 0.08 -2.43
CA LEU A 90 1.23 0.83 -3.21
C LEU A 90 2.66 0.52 -2.76
N ASP A 91 2.85 0.40 -1.45
CA ASP A 91 4.15 0.08 -0.86
C ASP A 91 4.59 -1.34 -1.24
N GLY A 92 3.68 -2.31 -1.24
CA GLY A 92 3.98 -3.66 -1.73
C GLY A 92 4.51 -3.67 -3.18
N LEU A 93 3.94 -2.86 -4.07
CA LEU A 93 4.45 -2.68 -5.44
C LEU A 93 5.82 -2.01 -5.48
N LEU A 94 6.05 -1.03 -4.60
CA LEU A 94 7.35 -0.38 -4.47
C LEU A 94 8.43 -1.36 -3.98
N LEU A 95 8.15 -2.14 -2.93
CA LEU A 95 9.05 -3.17 -2.43
C LEU A 95 9.36 -4.19 -3.52
N PHE A 96 8.32 -4.68 -4.20
CA PHE A 96 8.47 -5.59 -5.32
C PHE A 96 9.42 -5.03 -6.38
N THR A 97 9.23 -3.77 -6.77
CA THR A 97 10.09 -3.09 -7.75
C THR A 97 11.54 -3.03 -7.29
N VAL A 98 11.80 -2.68 -6.03
CA VAL A 98 13.16 -2.61 -5.47
C VAL A 98 13.81 -3.98 -5.39
N VAL A 99 13.08 -5.00 -4.94
CA VAL A 99 13.60 -6.38 -4.86
C VAL A 99 13.96 -6.89 -6.25
N MET A 100 13.08 -6.68 -7.25
CA MET A 100 13.37 -7.07 -8.63
C MET A 100 14.59 -6.33 -9.18
N LEU A 101 14.70 -5.02 -8.91
CA LEU A 101 15.87 -4.24 -9.29
C LEU A 101 17.15 -4.77 -8.64
N GLY A 102 17.11 -5.14 -7.36
CA GLY A 102 18.24 -5.76 -6.67
C GLY A 102 18.62 -7.13 -7.26
N LEU A 103 17.61 -7.94 -7.61
CA LEU A 103 17.81 -9.24 -8.24
C LEU A 103 18.51 -9.13 -9.61
N SER A 104 18.24 -8.04 -10.35
CA SER A 104 18.90 -7.74 -11.62
C SER A 104 20.42 -7.58 -11.53
N LEU A 105 20.94 -7.30 -10.32
CA LEU A 105 22.36 -7.08 -10.07
C LEU A 105 23.11 -8.35 -9.68
N ILE A 106 22.38 -9.38 -9.25
CA ILE A 106 22.93 -10.63 -8.77
C ILE A 106 22.84 -11.69 -9.87
N MET A 107 21.79 -11.65 -10.69
CA MET A 107 21.49 -12.66 -11.69
C MET A 107 22.01 -12.30 -13.08
N ASP A 108 22.36 -13.32 -13.85
CA ASP A 108 22.67 -13.16 -15.27
C ASP A 108 21.46 -12.59 -16.04
N LEU A 109 21.73 -11.67 -16.98
CA LEU A 109 20.69 -10.94 -17.70
C LEU A 109 19.65 -11.85 -18.39
N ARG A 110 20.08 -13.03 -18.88
CA ARG A 110 19.19 -14.01 -19.52
C ARG A 110 18.23 -14.67 -18.53
N ALA A 111 18.72 -15.05 -17.35
CA ALA A 111 17.90 -15.64 -16.30
C ALA A 111 16.98 -14.58 -15.69
N TYR A 112 17.52 -13.39 -15.43
CA TYR A 112 16.77 -12.26 -14.88
C TYR A 112 15.59 -11.86 -15.76
N GLY A 113 15.79 -11.70 -17.07
CA GLY A 113 14.69 -11.31 -17.97
C GLY A 113 13.52 -12.30 -17.99
N ARG A 114 13.79 -13.61 -17.89
CA ARG A 114 12.76 -14.65 -17.84
C ARG A 114 12.02 -14.65 -16.51
N ILE A 115 12.76 -14.66 -15.41
CA ILE A 115 12.19 -14.65 -14.05
C ILE A 115 11.40 -13.38 -13.82
N GLN A 116 11.95 -12.22 -14.21
CA GLN A 116 11.27 -10.94 -14.07
C GLN A 116 9.94 -10.93 -14.83
N GLY A 117 9.90 -11.40 -16.08
CA GLY A 117 8.65 -11.44 -16.85
C GLY A 117 7.58 -12.30 -16.16
N ILE A 118 7.93 -13.52 -15.78
CA ILE A 118 6.98 -14.48 -15.15
C ILE A 118 6.53 -13.98 -13.78
N VAL A 119 7.47 -13.59 -12.92
CA VAL A 119 7.16 -13.15 -11.56
C VAL A 119 6.35 -11.86 -11.60
N THR A 120 6.71 -10.89 -12.45
CA THR A 120 5.93 -9.64 -12.59
C THR A 120 4.51 -9.93 -13.06
N LEU A 121 4.32 -10.82 -14.04
CA LEU A 121 2.98 -11.22 -14.49
C LEU A 121 2.15 -11.78 -13.34
N VAL A 122 2.67 -12.79 -12.63
CA VAL A 122 1.94 -13.46 -11.55
C VAL A 122 1.63 -12.49 -10.42
N VAL A 123 2.63 -11.74 -9.94
CA VAL A 123 2.46 -10.78 -8.84
C VAL A 123 1.45 -9.71 -9.23
N THR A 124 1.60 -9.07 -10.41
CA THR A 124 0.69 -7.98 -10.82
C THR A 124 -0.71 -8.47 -11.12
N PHE A 125 -0.89 -9.68 -11.65
CA PHE A 125 -2.20 -10.28 -11.84
C PHE A 125 -2.93 -10.50 -10.51
N LEU A 126 -2.24 -11.10 -9.52
CA LEU A 126 -2.80 -11.26 -8.17
C LEU A 126 -3.05 -9.90 -7.51
N TRP A 127 -2.17 -8.92 -7.73
CA TRP A 127 -2.32 -7.57 -7.18
C TRP A 127 -3.55 -6.85 -7.74
N VAL A 128 -3.81 -6.99 -9.05
CA VAL A 128 -5.01 -6.44 -9.69
C VAL A 128 -6.28 -7.03 -9.08
N ILE A 129 -6.33 -8.36 -8.90
CA ILE A 129 -7.48 -9.02 -8.28
C ILE A 129 -7.66 -8.54 -6.83
N ALA A 130 -6.60 -8.56 -6.03
CA ALA A 130 -6.64 -8.13 -4.64
C ALA A 130 -7.10 -6.67 -4.52
N ALA A 131 -6.50 -5.75 -5.27
CA ALA A 131 -6.85 -4.34 -5.26
C ALA A 131 -8.28 -4.10 -5.73
N PHE A 132 -8.75 -4.83 -6.74
CA PHE A 132 -10.14 -4.74 -7.21
C PHE A 132 -11.15 -5.19 -6.15
N LEU A 133 -10.94 -6.36 -5.53
CA LEU A 133 -11.82 -6.86 -4.47
C LEU A 133 -11.83 -5.93 -3.25
N THR A 134 -10.66 -5.47 -2.83
CA THR A 134 -10.53 -4.53 -1.71
C THR A 134 -11.15 -3.17 -2.01
N ALA A 135 -11.08 -2.68 -3.25
CA ALA A 135 -11.77 -1.46 -3.68
C ALA A 135 -13.30 -1.61 -3.60
N MET A 136 -13.84 -2.76 -4.02
CA MET A 136 -15.28 -3.04 -3.88
C MET A 136 -15.73 -3.07 -2.42
N LEU A 137 -14.95 -3.68 -1.52
CA LEU A 137 -15.23 -3.69 -0.09
C LEU A 137 -15.15 -2.28 0.52
N ALA A 138 -14.13 -1.51 0.17
CA ALA A 138 -13.96 -0.13 0.60
C ALA A 138 -15.13 0.76 0.15
N LEU A 139 -15.59 0.58 -1.09
CA LEU A 139 -16.73 1.30 -1.64
C LEU A 139 -18.03 0.93 -0.92
N ALA A 140 -18.28 -0.36 -0.70
CA ALA A 140 -19.45 -0.83 0.06
C ALA A 140 -19.46 -0.26 1.49
N LYS A 141 -18.31 -0.27 2.17
CA LYS A 141 -18.16 0.30 3.50
C LYS A 141 -18.37 1.81 3.50
N LEU A 142 -17.84 2.53 2.52
CA LEU A 142 -18.06 3.97 2.39
C LEU A 142 -19.55 4.31 2.22
N PHE A 143 -20.27 3.57 1.37
CA PHE A 143 -21.72 3.76 1.22
C PHE A 143 -22.50 3.43 2.48
N LEU A 144 -22.11 2.38 3.22
CA LEU A 144 -22.70 2.06 4.52
C LEU A 144 -22.50 3.22 5.52
N MET A 145 -21.29 3.75 5.61
CA MET A 145 -20.95 4.86 6.52
C MET A 145 -21.76 6.12 6.20
N ILE A 146 -21.81 6.52 4.92
CA ILE A 146 -22.58 7.68 4.46
C ILE A 146 -24.08 7.44 4.68
N GLY A 147 -24.58 6.24 4.36
CA GLY A 147 -25.99 5.88 4.52
C GLY A 147 -26.44 5.95 5.98
N LEU A 148 -25.63 5.43 6.91
CA LEU A 148 -25.91 5.55 8.33
C LEU A 148 -25.83 7.01 8.80
N PHE A 149 -24.81 7.76 8.41
CA PHE A 149 -24.65 9.16 8.81
C PHE A 149 -25.86 10.03 8.44
N VAL A 150 -26.43 9.84 7.24
CA VAL A 150 -27.56 10.63 6.72
C VAL A 150 -28.93 10.14 7.24
N ALA A 151 -29.03 8.89 7.69
CA ALA A 151 -30.29 8.30 8.16
C ALA A 151 -30.68 8.77 9.59
N THR A 152 -31.08 10.03 9.71
CA THR A 152 -31.53 10.62 10.99
C THR A 152 -32.89 10.05 11.42
N PRO A 153 -33.12 9.75 12.72
CA PRO A 153 -32.18 9.88 13.83
C PRO A 153 -31.37 8.61 14.12
N PHE A 154 -31.94 7.43 13.87
CA PHE A 154 -31.38 6.15 14.37
C PHE A 154 -30.11 5.72 13.64
N GLY A 155 -30.00 5.95 12.33
CA GLY A 155 -28.80 5.65 11.56
C GLY A 155 -27.63 6.53 11.97
N THR A 156 -27.87 7.83 12.20
CA THR A 156 -26.83 8.75 12.65
C THR A 156 -26.30 8.35 14.03
N LEU A 157 -27.17 7.92 14.93
CA LEU A 157 -26.76 7.37 16.24
C LEU A 157 -25.91 6.09 16.08
N ALA A 158 -26.32 5.17 15.20
CA ALA A 158 -25.54 3.96 14.90
C ALA A 158 -24.17 4.31 14.30
N TYR A 159 -24.11 5.30 13.40
CA TYR A 159 -22.85 5.80 12.83
C TYR A 159 -21.92 6.34 13.92
N LEU A 160 -22.44 7.21 14.79
CA LEU A 160 -21.67 7.82 15.86
C LEU A 160 -21.18 6.77 16.88
N ALA A 161 -21.99 5.75 17.16
CA ALA A 161 -21.61 4.65 18.03
C ALA A 161 -20.49 3.77 17.45
N LEU A 162 -20.45 3.58 16.13
CA LEU A 162 -19.46 2.70 15.48
C LEU A 162 -18.20 3.43 14.99
N TRP A 163 -18.31 4.68 14.55
CA TRP A 163 -17.24 5.45 13.88
C TRP A 163 -17.11 6.90 14.36
N GLY A 164 -17.84 7.30 15.40
CA GLY A 164 -17.82 8.66 15.93
C GLY A 164 -16.51 9.03 16.63
N SER A 165 -15.85 8.04 17.22
CA SER A 165 -14.50 8.16 17.79
C SER A 165 -13.45 7.75 16.75
N PHE A 166 -12.44 8.59 16.59
CA PHE A 166 -11.28 8.30 15.74
C PHE A 166 -10.00 8.66 16.51
N PRO A 167 -9.08 7.72 16.80
CA PRO A 167 -7.87 7.99 17.56
C PRO A 167 -6.82 8.74 16.72
N LYS A 168 -7.07 10.04 16.46
CA LYS A 168 -6.18 10.90 15.65
C LYS A 168 -4.73 10.89 16.12
N GLY A 169 -4.51 10.88 17.44
CA GLY A 169 -3.17 10.89 18.01
C GLY A 169 -2.38 9.62 17.69
N GLN A 170 -3.03 8.45 17.78
CA GLN A 170 -2.40 7.18 17.43
C GLN A 170 -2.19 7.09 15.90
N ALA A 171 -3.17 7.50 15.09
CA ALA A 171 -3.03 7.54 13.63
C ALA A 171 -1.86 8.42 13.19
N ALA A 172 -1.73 9.62 13.79
CA ALA A 172 -0.64 10.53 13.52
C ALA A 172 0.73 9.95 13.93
N ALA A 173 0.81 9.26 15.08
CA ALA A 173 2.05 8.61 15.52
C ALA A 173 2.49 7.51 14.54
N ILE A 174 1.55 6.69 14.07
CA ILE A 174 1.83 5.60 13.13
C ILE A 174 2.21 6.16 11.76
N LEU A 175 1.46 7.13 11.23
CA LEU A 175 1.82 7.80 9.98
C LEU A 175 3.16 8.52 10.08
N GLY A 176 3.49 9.11 11.23
CA GLY A 176 4.80 9.72 11.47
C GLY A 176 5.94 8.68 11.44
N LEU A 177 5.75 7.53 12.09
CA LEU A 177 6.70 6.42 12.08
C LEU A 177 6.88 5.85 10.67
N LEU A 178 5.80 5.60 9.94
CA LEU A 178 5.85 5.11 8.56
C LEU A 178 6.59 6.10 7.66
N LEU A 179 6.36 7.42 7.84
CA LEU A 179 7.02 8.44 7.03
C LEU A 179 8.52 8.46 7.31
N LEU A 180 8.91 8.38 8.59
CA LEU A 180 10.30 8.27 9.00
C LEU A 180 10.96 7.05 8.36
N LEU A 181 10.32 5.88 8.43
CA LEU A 181 10.84 4.64 7.83
C LEU A 181 10.98 4.76 6.31
N LYS A 182 10.04 5.40 5.60
CA LYS A 182 10.13 5.67 4.15
C LYS A 182 11.28 6.62 3.81
N ILE A 183 11.54 7.62 4.65
CA ILE A 183 12.69 8.52 4.49
C ILE A 183 14.00 7.74 4.71
N VAL A 184 14.10 6.95 5.77
CA VAL A 184 15.28 6.09 6.03
C VAL A 184 15.51 5.14 4.86
N PHE A 185 14.46 4.49 4.36
CA PHE A 185 14.52 3.66 3.16
C PHE A 185 15.07 4.44 1.95
N ALA A 186 14.53 5.63 1.67
CA ALA A 186 14.99 6.45 0.54
C ALA A 186 16.48 6.80 0.68
N VAL A 187 16.93 7.20 1.87
CA VAL A 187 18.35 7.50 2.16
C VAL A 187 19.22 6.26 1.97
N LEU A 188 18.82 5.10 2.52
CA LEU A 188 19.55 3.84 2.36
C LEU A 188 19.64 3.42 0.90
N LEU A 189 18.59 3.66 0.11
CA LEU A 189 18.56 3.36 -1.32
C LEU A 189 19.51 4.26 -2.11
N ILE A 190 19.60 5.55 -1.77
CA ILE A 190 20.61 6.48 -2.32
C ILE A 190 22.03 6.02 -1.96
N LEU A 191 22.28 5.70 -0.69
CA LEU A 191 23.58 5.25 -0.20
C LEU A 191 24.00 3.91 -0.81
N SER A 192 23.04 3.03 -1.07
CA SER A 192 23.24 1.76 -1.75
C SER A 192 23.72 1.97 -3.18
N GLN A 193 22.96 2.75 -3.97
CA GLN A 193 23.29 3.06 -5.35
C GLN A 193 22.51 4.28 -5.88
N PRO A 194 23.16 5.43 -6.15
CA PRO A 194 22.49 6.63 -6.65
C PRO A 194 21.81 6.44 -8.02
N LYS A 195 22.27 5.47 -8.82
CA LYS A 195 21.67 5.17 -10.13
C LYS A 195 20.21 4.69 -10.02
N PHE A 196 19.76 4.18 -8.87
CA PHE A 196 18.38 3.75 -8.69
C PHE A 196 17.37 4.90 -8.79
N PHE A 197 17.74 6.11 -8.34
CA PHE A 197 16.90 7.31 -8.49
C PHE A 197 16.86 7.85 -9.92
N LYS A 198 17.59 7.25 -10.86
CA LYS A 198 17.43 7.54 -12.30
C LYS A 198 16.29 6.73 -12.93
N ILE A 199 15.75 5.75 -12.22
CA ILE A 199 14.66 4.91 -12.70
C ILE A 199 13.34 5.63 -12.39
N THR A 200 12.77 6.27 -13.41
CA THR A 200 11.56 7.09 -13.28
C THR A 200 10.40 6.35 -12.61
N GLY A 201 10.19 5.08 -12.96
CA GLY A 201 9.11 4.28 -12.35
C GLY A 201 9.27 4.09 -10.84
N LEU A 202 10.51 3.87 -10.37
CA LEU A 202 10.80 3.72 -8.94
C LEU A 202 10.60 5.03 -8.19
N VAL A 203 11.14 6.13 -8.73
CA VAL A 203 11.03 7.46 -8.10
C VAL A 203 9.58 7.91 -8.04
N LEU A 204 8.80 7.66 -9.09
CA LEU A 204 7.39 8.03 -9.13
C LEU A 204 6.58 7.22 -8.10
N LEU A 205 6.78 5.89 -8.02
CA LEU A 205 6.15 5.07 -6.98
C LEU A 205 6.48 5.53 -5.56
N LEU A 206 7.75 5.83 -5.30
CA LEU A 206 8.20 6.32 -3.99
C LEU A 206 7.58 7.68 -3.66
N ALA A 207 7.61 8.62 -4.60
CA ALA A 207 7.00 9.93 -4.42
C ALA A 207 5.49 9.82 -4.21
N LEU A 208 4.82 8.94 -4.95
CA LEU A 208 3.38 8.70 -4.84
C LEU A 208 3.00 8.08 -3.49
N SER A 209 3.78 7.10 -3.00
CA SER A 209 3.59 6.52 -1.67
C SER A 209 3.70 7.56 -0.56
N VAL A 210 4.76 8.37 -0.59
CA VAL A 210 4.95 9.46 0.39
C VAL A 210 3.81 10.49 0.27
N LEU A 211 3.43 10.87 -0.95
CA LEU A 211 2.36 11.85 -1.18
C LEU A 211 1.01 11.36 -0.64
N LEU A 212 0.63 10.12 -0.95
CA LEU A 212 -0.65 9.56 -0.48
C LEU A 212 -0.70 9.49 1.05
N GLN A 213 0.42 9.13 1.68
CA GLN A 213 0.51 9.09 3.14
C GLN A 213 0.45 10.50 3.77
N VAL A 214 1.14 11.48 3.20
CA VAL A 214 1.10 12.87 3.69
C VAL A 214 -0.32 13.43 3.58
N ILE A 215 -1.00 13.20 2.46
CA ILE A 215 -2.40 13.65 2.30
C ILE A 215 -3.33 12.95 3.30
N LEU A 216 -3.14 11.64 3.53
CA LEU A 216 -3.90 10.91 4.56
C LEU A 216 -3.72 11.56 5.96
N GLY A 217 -2.48 11.88 6.33
CA GLY A 217 -2.20 12.56 7.60
C GLY A 217 -2.87 13.94 7.70
N VAL A 218 -2.90 14.70 6.60
CA VAL A 218 -3.62 15.98 6.53
C VAL A 218 -5.13 15.78 6.70
N ILE A 219 -5.72 14.76 6.08
CA ILE A 219 -7.15 14.43 6.22
C ILE A 219 -7.50 14.12 7.68
N HIS A 220 -6.69 13.32 8.37
CA HIS A 220 -6.88 12.99 9.78
C HIS A 220 -6.77 14.21 10.70
N GLY A 221 -5.86 15.13 10.38
CA GLY A 221 -5.67 16.38 11.13
C GLY A 221 -6.78 17.42 10.91
N PHE A 222 -7.30 17.51 9.69
CA PHE A 222 -8.24 18.56 9.27
C PHE A 222 -9.71 18.27 9.60
N LEU A 223 -10.18 17.03 9.41
CA LEU A 223 -11.60 16.72 9.56
C LEU A 223 -12.03 16.65 11.04
N PRO A 224 -13.26 17.06 11.41
CA PRO A 224 -13.78 16.90 12.77
C PRO A 224 -14.15 15.44 13.06
N GLY A 225 -14.02 15.00 14.32
CA GLY A 225 -14.03 13.60 14.77
C GLY A 225 -14.86 12.62 13.93
N PRO A 226 -16.20 12.73 13.92
CA PRO A 226 -17.04 11.80 13.18
C PRO A 226 -16.82 11.80 11.66
N LEU A 227 -16.43 12.93 11.05
CA LEU A 227 -16.18 12.99 9.61
C LEU A 227 -14.82 12.39 9.22
N VAL A 228 -13.89 12.25 10.17
CA VAL A 228 -12.55 11.70 9.92
C VAL A 228 -12.63 10.27 9.44
N SER A 229 -13.54 9.47 10.01
CA SER A 229 -13.73 8.06 9.63
C SER A 229 -14.20 7.91 8.18
N ILE A 230 -15.12 8.77 7.72
CA ILE A 230 -15.53 8.82 6.31
C ILE A 230 -14.37 9.28 5.42
N GLY A 231 -13.65 10.32 5.84
CA GLY A 231 -12.49 10.83 5.10
C GLY A 231 -11.37 9.80 4.94
N ASP A 232 -11.07 9.05 6.01
CA ASP A 232 -10.12 7.94 6.01
C ASP A 232 -10.54 6.85 5.02
N GLN A 233 -11.80 6.41 5.06
CA GLN A 233 -12.30 5.37 4.17
C GLN A 233 -12.33 5.81 2.71
N PHE A 234 -12.68 7.07 2.45
CA PHE A 234 -12.63 7.66 1.11
C PHE A 234 -11.19 7.72 0.58
N TRP A 235 -10.24 8.12 1.41
CA TRP A 235 -8.83 8.17 1.01
C TRP A 235 -8.23 6.77 0.82
N ALA A 236 -8.66 5.79 1.61
CA ALA A 236 -8.34 4.38 1.42
C ALA A 236 -8.74 3.93 0.00
N LEU A 237 -9.99 4.24 -0.42
CA LEU A 237 -10.48 3.93 -1.76
C LEU A 237 -9.62 4.57 -2.86
N ILE A 238 -9.26 5.85 -2.72
CA ILE A 238 -8.36 6.53 -3.68
C ILE A 238 -7.02 5.80 -3.75
N THR A 239 -6.44 5.46 -2.61
CA THR A 239 -5.13 4.80 -2.52
C THR A 239 -5.11 3.45 -3.24
N VAL A 240 -6.14 2.60 -3.03
CA VAL A 240 -6.21 1.30 -3.73
C VAL A 240 -6.51 1.47 -5.21
N VAL A 241 -7.28 2.47 -5.64
CA VAL A 241 -7.51 2.78 -7.06
C VAL A 241 -6.19 3.18 -7.73
N VAL A 242 -5.39 4.02 -7.07
CA VAL A 242 -4.06 4.39 -7.56
C VAL A 242 -3.14 3.17 -7.67
N ALA A 243 -3.12 2.30 -6.66
CA ALA A 243 -2.35 1.06 -6.70
C ALA A 243 -2.84 0.10 -7.80
N LEU A 244 -4.16 0.00 -8.02
CA LEU A 244 -4.77 -0.80 -9.08
C LEU A 244 -4.33 -0.31 -10.47
N VAL A 245 -4.39 1.01 -10.71
CA VAL A 245 -3.93 1.59 -11.98
C VAL A 245 -2.45 1.26 -12.21
N TRP A 246 -1.63 1.38 -11.17
CA TRP A 246 -0.20 1.05 -11.28
C TRP A 246 0.04 -0.43 -11.55
N ALA A 247 -0.68 -1.32 -10.87
CA ALA A 247 -0.62 -2.76 -11.09
C ALA A 247 -1.02 -3.13 -12.53
N VAL A 248 -2.05 -2.49 -13.09
CA VAL A 248 -2.45 -2.67 -14.50
C VAL A 248 -1.35 -2.20 -15.46
N VAL A 249 -0.72 -1.05 -15.19
CA VAL A 249 0.40 -0.57 -16.01
C VAL A 249 1.56 -1.58 -15.99
N MET A 250 1.91 -2.12 -14.81
CA MET A 250 2.96 -3.14 -14.68
C MET A 250 2.58 -4.47 -15.36
N LEU A 251 1.31 -4.87 -15.26
CA LEU A 251 0.78 -6.07 -15.93
C LEU A 251 0.91 -5.96 -17.45
N ILE A 252 0.51 -4.83 -18.04
CA ILE A 252 0.67 -4.56 -19.47
C ILE A 252 2.15 -4.55 -19.86
N ALA A 253 3.00 -3.91 -19.05
CA ALA A 253 4.44 -3.85 -19.29
C ALA A 253 5.15 -5.22 -19.20
N SER A 254 4.51 -6.24 -18.60
CA SER A 254 5.08 -7.60 -18.52
C SER A 254 4.94 -8.40 -19.83
N ILE A 255 3.99 -8.04 -20.71
CA ILE A 255 3.69 -8.77 -21.95
C ILE A 255 4.92 -8.92 -22.88
N PRO A 256 5.71 -7.86 -23.16
CA PRO A 256 6.88 -7.99 -24.04
C PRO A 256 7.95 -8.94 -23.48
N ALA A 257 8.12 -8.98 -22.15
CA ALA A 257 9.08 -9.86 -21.50
C ALA A 257 8.70 -11.34 -21.71
N ILE A 258 7.40 -11.65 -21.65
CA ILE A 258 6.87 -13.00 -21.90
C ILE A 258 7.06 -13.41 -23.35
N ILE A 259 6.75 -12.53 -24.31
CA ILE A 259 6.93 -12.81 -25.74
C ILE A 259 8.39 -13.15 -26.02
N ASN A 260 9.32 -12.41 -25.43
CA ASN A 260 10.75 -12.68 -25.57
C ASN A 260 11.17 -13.99 -24.90
N ALA A 261 10.61 -14.32 -23.73
CA ALA A 261 10.88 -15.59 -23.07
C ALA A 261 10.41 -16.80 -23.91
N LEU A 262 9.22 -16.71 -24.52
CA LEU A 262 8.66 -17.76 -25.38
C LEU A 262 9.45 -17.95 -26.68
N ARG A 263 9.87 -16.85 -27.33
CA ARG A 263 10.65 -16.91 -28.57
C ARG A 263 12.00 -17.63 -28.41
N VAL A 264 12.68 -17.43 -27.28
CA VAL A 264 13.96 -18.08 -27.01
C VAL A 264 13.79 -19.58 -26.70
N SER A 265 12.66 -19.98 -26.12
CA SER A 265 12.39 -21.41 -25.90
C SER A 265 12.06 -22.14 -27.19
N GLY A 266 11.40 -21.48 -28.16
CA GLY A 266 11.14 -22.05 -29.48
C GLY A 266 12.41 -22.30 -30.31
N SER A 267 13.45 -21.48 -30.15
CA SER A 267 14.70 -21.62 -30.91
C SER A 267 15.69 -22.64 -30.33
N VAL A 268 15.38 -23.28 -29.20
CA VAL A 268 16.20 -24.35 -28.58
C VAL A 268 15.61 -25.74 -28.88
N GLY A 269 14.44 -25.79 -29.52
CA GLY A 269 13.74 -27.02 -29.90
C GLY A 269 14.01 -27.50 -31.33
N ASP A 270 14.85 -26.80 -32.10
CA ASP A 270 15.37 -27.19 -33.42
C ASP A 270 16.88 -27.44 -33.33
#